data_AF-A0AA94ITF8-F1
#
_entry.id   AF-A0AA94ITF8-F1
#
_cell.length_a   1.000
_cell.length_b   1.000
_cell.length_c   1.000
_cell.angle_alpha   90.00
_cell.angle_beta   90.00
_cell.angle_gamma   90.00
#
_symmetry.space_group_name_H-M   'P 1'
#
loop_
_entity.id
_entity.type
_entity.pdbx_description
1 polymer ?
#
loop_
_entity_poly.entity_id
_entity_poly.type
_entity_poly.pdbx_seq_one_letter_code
_entity_poly.pdbx_strand_id
1 'polypeptide(L)'
;MVKIVTDGAIMCCTLGTWQAKLTVLSQSFRSISGALVATEEDEIGLINIPSFGVCKCSSPNPPCIPQPQGWQQTTQKDSINGMLIKL
;
A
#
# COMPACT_ATOMS: atom_id res chain seq x y z
N MET A 1 -6.86 -6.80 18.00
CA MET A 1 -7.88 -6.39 17.02
C MET A 1 -7.19 -6.35 15.67
N VAL A 2 -7.68 -7.14 14.71
CA VAL A 2 -7.15 -7.15 13.34
C VAL A 2 -7.61 -5.86 12.65
N LYS A 3 -6.70 -5.16 11.99
CA LYS A 3 -7.02 -4.02 11.14
C LYS A 3 -6.90 -4.51 9.69
N ILE A 4 -7.83 -4.07 8.85
CA ILE A 4 -7.79 -4.35 7.42
C ILE A 4 -7.37 -3.05 6.76
N VAL A 5 -6.40 -3.12 5.86
CA VAL A 5 -5.98 -1.98 5.07
C VAL A 5 -7.02 -1.73 3.98
N THR A 6 -7.48 -0.48 3.90
CA THR A 6 -8.43 -0.04 2.89
C THR A 6 -7.84 1.07 2.04
N ASP A 7 -8.52 1.39 0.95
CA ASP A 7 -8.24 2.57 0.14
C ASP A 7 -8.08 3.84 0.98
N GLY A 8 -7.12 4.67 0.61
CA GLY A 8 -6.75 5.89 1.33
C GLY A 8 -5.89 5.66 2.58
N ALA A 9 -5.50 4.42 2.90
CA ALA A 9 -4.59 4.14 4.00
C ALA A 9 -3.28 4.93 3.88
N ILE A 10 -2.81 5.48 5.01
CA ILE A 10 -1.60 6.30 5.05
C ILE A 10 -0.37 5.41 5.18
N MET A 11 0.52 5.51 4.21
CA MET A 11 1.80 4.83 4.15
C MET A 11 2.94 5.81 4.41
N CYS A 12 3.99 5.34 5.08
CA CYS A 12 5.17 6.13 5.39
C CYS A 12 6.44 5.35 5.01
N CYS A 13 7.40 6.03 4.40
CA CYS A 13 8.79 5.56 4.33
C CYS A 13 9.60 6.30 5.39
N THR A 14 10.38 5.57 6.19
CA THR A 14 11.21 6.14 7.27
C THR A 14 12.28 7.10 6.74
N LEU A 15 12.71 6.93 5.50
CA LEU A 15 13.69 7.79 4.83
C LEU A 15 13.03 8.82 3.90
N GLY A 16 11.71 8.73 3.69
CA GLY A 16 10.94 9.68 2.90
C GLY A 16 10.66 10.97 3.65
N THR A 17 10.31 12.02 2.92
CA THR A 17 9.88 13.32 3.48
C THR A 17 8.37 13.49 3.50
N TRP A 18 7.62 12.59 2.87
CA TRP A 18 6.18 12.71 2.68
C TRP A 18 5.43 11.40 2.96
N GLN A 19 4.17 11.52 3.38
CA GLN A 19 3.26 10.38 3.56
C GLN A 19 2.45 10.14 2.28
N ALA A 20 2.30 8.89 1.87
CA ALA A 20 1.51 8.54 0.69
C ALA A 20 0.16 7.94 1.10
N LYS A 21 -0.84 8.06 0.23
CA LYS A 21 -2.12 7.32 0.36
C LYS A 21 -2.08 6.12 -0.56
N LEU A 22 -2.49 4.96 -0.07
CA LEU A 22 -2.68 3.76 -0.88
C LEU A 22 -3.92 3.95 -1.76
N THR A 23 -3.78 3.65 -3.04
CA THR A 23 -4.92 3.53 -3.96
C THR A 23 -5.19 2.04 -4.18
N VAL A 24 -6.41 1.59 -3.90
CA VAL A 24 -6.84 0.21 -4.16
C VAL A 24 -7.44 0.11 -5.55
N LEU A 25 -6.86 -0.73 -6.39
CA LEU A 25 -7.24 -0.92 -7.80
C LEU A 25 -7.48 -2.40 -8.15
N SER A 26 -7.11 -3.34 -7.27
CA SER A 26 -7.31 -4.78 -7.46
C SER A 26 -8.77 -5.20 -7.66
N GLN A 27 -9.71 -4.38 -7.18
CA GLN A 27 -11.15 -4.65 -7.21
C GLN A 27 -11.98 -3.38 -6.97
N SER A 28 -13.28 -3.40 -7.28
CA SER A 28 -14.19 -2.24 -7.15
C SER A 28 -15.50 -2.52 -6.40
N PHE A 29 -15.63 -3.67 -5.72
CA PHE A 29 -16.90 -4.17 -5.20
C PHE A 29 -16.89 -4.60 -3.71
N ARG A 30 -15.73 -4.80 -3.09
CA ARG A 30 -15.59 -5.11 -1.65
C ARG A 30 -15.11 -3.87 -0.91
N SER A 31 -15.89 -3.41 0.05
CA SER A 31 -15.54 -2.26 0.88
C SER A 31 -15.88 -2.47 2.34
N ILE A 32 -15.15 -1.77 3.21
CA ILE A 32 -15.44 -1.64 4.63
C ILE A 32 -15.61 -0.15 4.90
N SER A 33 -16.75 0.23 5.47
CA SER A 33 -17.09 1.64 5.73
C SER A 33 -16.93 2.56 4.50
N GLY A 34 -17.22 2.03 3.30
CA GLY A 34 -17.15 2.77 2.04
C GLY A 34 -15.77 2.82 1.37
N ALA A 35 -14.71 2.31 2.00
CA ALA A 35 -13.37 2.24 1.40
C ALA A 35 -13.06 0.83 0.89
N LEU A 36 -12.48 0.71 -0.30
CA LEU A 36 -12.17 -0.59 -0.93
C LEU A 36 -11.14 -1.36 -0.10
N VAL A 37 -11.33 -2.66 0.05
CA VAL A 37 -10.38 -3.53 0.77
C VAL A 37 -9.17 -3.80 -0.11
N ALA A 38 -7.97 -3.57 0.42
CA ALA A 38 -6.71 -3.82 -0.27
C ALA A 38 -6.36 -5.31 -0.27
N THR A 39 -5.81 -5.79 -1.38
CA THR A 39 -5.29 -7.16 -1.54
C THR A 39 -3.79 -7.15 -1.74
N GLU A 40 -3.19 -8.32 -1.86
CA GLU A 40 -1.77 -8.43 -2.16
C GLU A 40 -1.38 -7.84 -3.53
N GLU A 41 -2.34 -7.68 -4.43
CA GLU A 41 -2.18 -7.13 -5.77
C GLU A 41 -2.00 -5.59 -5.76
N ASP A 42 -2.40 -4.91 -4.68
CA ASP A 42 -2.28 -3.44 -4.55
C ASP A 42 -0.87 -2.98 -4.12
N GLU A 43 0.17 -3.74 -4.51
CA GLU A 43 1.58 -3.46 -4.19
C GLU A 43 2.35 -2.77 -5.31
N ILE A 44 1.68 -2.29 -6.35
CA ILE A 44 2.40 -1.73 -7.51
C ILE A 44 2.91 -0.32 -7.18
N GLY A 45 4.24 -0.18 -7.17
CA GLY A 45 4.92 1.10 -6.98
C GLY A 45 4.56 2.11 -8.07
N LEU A 46 4.40 3.37 -7.69
CA LEU A 46 3.98 4.50 -8.53
C LEU A 46 2.57 4.38 -9.17
N ILE A 47 1.84 3.29 -8.89
CA ILE A 47 0.43 3.12 -9.28
C ILE A 47 -0.45 3.11 -8.02
N ASN A 48 -0.33 2.07 -7.20
CA ASN A 48 -1.04 1.96 -5.93
C ASN A 48 -0.32 2.70 -4.81
N ILE A 49 1.01 2.70 -4.85
CA ILE A 49 1.89 3.28 -3.83
C ILE A 49 2.65 4.48 -4.44
N PRO A 50 2.22 5.72 -4.18
CA PRO A 50 2.94 6.91 -4.64
C PRO A 50 4.36 7.04 -4.05
N SER A 51 5.15 7.94 -4.62
CA SER A 51 6.44 8.35 -4.04
C SER A 51 6.27 8.95 -2.64
N PHE A 52 7.24 8.70 -1.77
CA PHE A 52 7.31 9.28 -0.42
C PHE A 52 8.09 10.61 -0.38
N GLY A 53 8.11 11.33 -1.51
CA GLY A 53 8.83 12.59 -1.66
C GLY A 53 10.32 12.36 -1.92
N VAL A 54 11.16 13.02 -1.13
CA VAL A 54 12.62 12.95 -1.25
C VAL A 54 13.17 11.90 -0.27
N CYS A 55 14.16 11.12 -0.69
CA CYS A 55 14.82 10.09 0.11
C CYS A 55 16.08 10.66 0.78
N LYS A 56 16.18 10.51 2.11
CA LYS A 56 17.37 10.92 2.90
C LYS A 56 18.52 9.89 2.84
N CYS A 57 18.50 8.99 1.86
CA CYS A 57 19.42 7.86 1.76
C CYS A 57 20.80 8.22 1.20
N SER A 58 20.96 9.36 0.52
CA SER A 58 22.22 9.76 -0.10
C SER A 58 22.28 11.27 -0.37
N SER A 59 23.45 11.79 -0.78
CA SER A 59 23.62 13.18 -1.23
C SER A 59 24.15 13.19 -2.68
N PRO A 60 23.46 13.85 -3.64
CA PRO A 60 22.20 14.57 -3.47
C PRO A 60 21.03 13.61 -3.14
N ASN A 61 20.04 14.10 -2.39
CA ASN A 61 18.88 13.30 -2.00
C ASN A 61 18.03 12.94 -3.24
N PRO A 62 17.86 11.66 -3.59
CA PRO A 62 17.07 11.24 -4.75
C PRO A 62 15.57 11.20 -4.41
N PRO A 63 14.67 10.99 -5.39
CA PRO A 63 13.27 10.67 -5.14
C PRO A 63 13.11 9.36 -4.36
N CYS A 64 12.16 9.30 -3.43
CA CYS A 64 11.84 8.10 -2.64
C CYS A 64 10.79 7.25 -3.37
N ILE A 65 11.23 6.55 -4.42
CA ILE A 65 10.38 5.70 -5.25
C ILE A 65 10.21 4.32 -4.57
N PRO A 66 8.97 3.86 -4.35
CA PRO A 66 8.74 2.52 -3.79
C PRO A 66 9.17 1.41 -4.76
N GLN A 67 9.77 0.37 -4.19
CA GLN A 67 10.09 -0.90 -4.88
C GLN A 67 9.59 -2.08 -4.01
N PRO A 68 8.26 -2.26 -3.89
CA PRO A 68 7.67 -3.30 -3.05
C PRO A 68 8.11 -4.70 -3.51
N GLN A 69 8.21 -5.65 -2.58
CA GLN A 69 8.64 -7.03 -2.84
C GLN A 69 7.58 -8.06 -2.43
N GLY A 70 6.38 -7.61 -2.06
CA GLY A 70 5.45 -8.39 -1.26
C GLY A 70 4.96 -7.63 -0.04
N TRP A 71 3.68 -7.81 0.26
CA TRP A 71 3.11 -7.44 1.54
C TRP A 71 3.49 -8.44 2.65
N GLN A 72 4.07 -7.95 3.74
CA GLN A 72 4.50 -8.81 4.85
C GLN A 72 3.37 -9.35 5.73
N GLN A 73 2.25 -8.63 5.80
CA GLN A 73 1.08 -8.99 6.60
C GLN A 73 -0.13 -9.06 5.70
N THR A 74 -0.61 -10.27 5.49
CA THR A 74 -1.83 -10.61 4.78
C THR A 74 -2.62 -11.61 5.63
N THR A 75 -3.89 -11.78 5.30
CA THR A 75 -4.72 -12.85 5.84
C THR A 75 -4.17 -14.22 5.44
N GLN A 76 -4.55 -15.28 6.16
CA GLN A 76 -4.09 -16.64 5.85
C GLN A 76 -5.03 -17.40 4.90
N LYS A 77 -6.30 -16.97 4.81
CA LYS A 77 -7.36 -17.70 4.09
C LYS A 77 -8.34 -16.77 3.38
N ASP A 78 -8.67 -15.64 4.01
CA ASP A 78 -9.62 -14.70 3.42
C ASP A 78 -9.01 -14.05 2.17
N SER A 79 -9.76 -14.06 1.07
CA SER A 79 -9.26 -13.53 -0.19
C SER A 79 -10.38 -12.87 -0.99
N ILE A 80 -9.97 -11.97 -1.89
CA ILE A 80 -10.82 -11.37 -2.90
C ILE A 80 -10.23 -11.77 -4.25
N ASN A 81 -11.02 -12.42 -5.10
CA ASN A 81 -10.54 -12.99 -6.37
C ASN A 81 -9.35 -13.95 -6.24
N GLY A 82 -9.21 -14.62 -5.09
CA GLY A 82 -8.08 -15.51 -4.80
C GLY A 82 -6.84 -14.80 -4.27
N MET A 83 -6.85 -13.47 -4.17
CA MET A 83 -5.76 -12.65 -3.61
C MET A 83 -5.99 -12.36 -2.13
N LEU A 84 -4.98 -12.56 -1.30
CA LEU A 84 -5.08 -12.40 0.15
C LEU A 84 -5.32 -10.94 0.54
N ILE A 85 -6.17 -10.73 1.54
CA ILE A 85 -6.49 -9.40 2.07
C ILE A 85 -5.32 -8.85 2.90
N LYS A 86 -5.03 -7.56 2.74
CA LYS A 86 -4.00 -6.84 3.48
C LYS A 86 -4.44 -6.48 4.91
N LEU A 87 -3.54 -6.73 5.87
CA LEU A 87 -3.71 -6.41 7.29
C LEU A 87 -2.83 -5.23 7.73
#